data_AF-A0A8X6S4E1-F1
#
_entry.id   AF-A0A8X6S4E1-F1
#
_cell.length_a   1.000
_cell.length_b   1.000
_cell.length_c   1.000
_cell.angle_alpha   90.00
_cell.angle_beta   90.00
_cell.angle_gamma   90.00
#
_symmetry.space_group_name_H-M   'P 1'
#
loop_
_entity.id
_entity.type
_entity.pdbx_description
1 polymer ?
#
loop_
_entity_poly.entity_id
_entity_poly.type
_entity_poly.pdbx_seq_one_letter_code
_entity_poly.pdbx_strand_id
1 'polypeptide(L)'
;MPLSRMENTTFAMPSIIDSHDMGLRTVLQSRRPKENAYSTTRTGEDVETQVADLTNTILQTHALSSKPVRNRNTFYVNHDIKTIMIERNRARKTWQYTRNPNKRILNNIQNRLRRKIKTFQNKIWEDDIHSLDPDDGSLWNMSKELRNKKTPVYALNGRAGIANTDSEKAEVLACSLESQFQENNITNHTDHVINRIVENYFLNENNFDAPLPPPCLRRS
;
A
#
# COMPACT_ATOMS: atom_id res chain seq x y z
N MET A 1 -49.90 -15.59 -22.59
CA MET A 1 -48.46 -15.89 -22.61
C MET A 1 -47.82 -15.19 -21.42
N PRO A 2 -47.24 -15.91 -20.43
CA PRO A 2 -46.56 -15.27 -19.32
C PRO A 2 -45.08 -15.08 -19.66
N LEU A 3 -44.56 -13.86 -19.46
CA LEU A 3 -43.14 -13.55 -19.57
C LEU A 3 -42.45 -13.93 -18.25
N SER A 4 -41.40 -14.74 -18.39
CA SER A 4 -40.59 -15.29 -17.31
C SER A 4 -39.91 -14.21 -16.46
N ARG A 5 -39.98 -14.41 -15.14
CA ARG A 5 -39.29 -13.67 -14.09
C ARG A 5 -37.80 -14.02 -14.15
N MET A 6 -36.96 -13.07 -14.56
CA MET A 6 -35.50 -13.19 -14.44
C MET A 6 -35.14 -13.22 -12.96
N GLU A 7 -34.43 -14.26 -12.53
CA GLU A 7 -33.93 -14.37 -11.16
C GLU A 7 -32.69 -13.50 -10.97
N ASN A 8 -32.72 -12.71 -9.89
CA ASN A 8 -31.67 -11.79 -9.52
C ASN A 8 -30.60 -12.58 -8.76
N THR A 9 -29.51 -12.95 -9.44
CA THR A 9 -28.34 -13.53 -8.76
C THR A 9 -27.50 -12.41 -8.16
N THR A 10 -27.71 -12.20 -6.85
CA THR A 10 -26.84 -11.40 -5.97
C THR A 10 -25.41 -11.96 -6.02
N PHE A 11 -24.51 -11.28 -6.74
CA PHE A 11 -23.08 -11.53 -6.65
C PHE A 11 -22.54 -10.86 -5.38
N ALA A 12 -22.48 -11.62 -4.29
CA ALA A 12 -21.74 -11.22 -3.10
C ALA A 12 -20.24 -11.25 -3.40
N MET A 13 -19.57 -10.10 -3.40
CA MET A 13 -18.11 -10.02 -3.47
C MET A 13 -17.51 -10.46 -2.13
N PRO A 14 -16.61 -11.47 -2.10
CA PRO A 14 -15.93 -11.85 -0.86
C PRO A 14 -15.00 -10.73 -0.40
N SER A 15 -15.00 -10.49 0.92
CA SER A 15 -14.12 -9.50 1.54
C SER A 15 -12.63 -9.83 1.29
N ILE A 16 -11.83 -8.79 1.04
CA ILE A 16 -10.45 -8.87 0.52
C ILE A 16 -9.44 -9.47 1.53
N ILE A 17 -9.86 -9.78 2.77
CA ILE A 17 -8.93 -10.11 3.84
C ILE A 17 -8.82 -11.63 4.11
N ASP A 18 -9.76 -12.46 3.63
CA ASP A 18 -9.76 -13.89 3.97
C ASP A 18 -9.20 -14.82 2.87
N SER A 19 -8.89 -14.29 1.68
CA SER A 19 -8.50 -15.14 0.53
C SER A 19 -6.99 -15.42 0.45
N HIS A 20 -6.15 -14.60 1.10
CA HIS A 20 -4.69 -14.70 0.95
C HIS A 20 -4.05 -15.83 1.77
N ASP A 21 -4.60 -16.20 2.94
CA ASP A 21 -4.03 -17.28 3.78
C ASP A 21 -4.62 -18.67 3.46
N MET A 22 -5.85 -18.71 2.92
CA MET A 22 -6.53 -19.96 2.55
C MET A 22 -5.86 -20.66 1.36
N GLY A 23 -5.25 -19.93 0.43
CA GLY A 23 -4.57 -20.51 -0.73
C GLY A 23 -3.30 -21.28 -0.35
N LEU A 24 -2.44 -20.70 0.51
CA LEU A 24 -1.19 -21.33 0.92
C LEU A 24 -1.43 -22.45 1.93
N ARG A 25 -2.33 -22.26 2.91
CA ARG A 25 -2.70 -23.31 3.85
C ARG A 25 -3.37 -24.50 3.16
N THR A 26 -4.30 -24.29 2.24
CA THR A 26 -4.96 -25.41 1.53
C THR A 26 -3.99 -26.17 0.62
N VAL A 27 -3.04 -25.49 -0.03
CA VAL A 27 -2.00 -26.14 -0.86
C VAL A 27 -1.00 -26.94 -0.01
N LEU A 28 -0.67 -26.46 1.20
CA LEU A 28 0.24 -27.16 2.12
C LEU A 28 -0.47 -28.30 2.88
N GLN A 29 -1.74 -28.15 3.27
CA GLN A 29 -2.49 -29.16 4.02
C GLN A 29 -2.92 -30.35 3.12
N SER A 30 -3.16 -30.11 1.83
CA SER A 30 -3.41 -31.17 0.83
C SER A 30 -2.14 -31.91 0.41
N ARG A 31 -0.96 -31.47 0.88
CA ARG A 31 0.35 -32.09 0.68
C ARG A 31 1.06 -32.35 2.01
N ARG A 32 0.41 -32.99 2.98
CA ARG A 32 1.19 -33.99 3.72
C ARG A 32 1.64 -35.01 2.68
N PRO A 33 2.94 -35.30 2.54
CA PRO A 33 3.36 -36.43 1.73
C PRO A 33 2.51 -37.62 2.20
N LYS A 34 1.79 -38.28 1.30
CA LYS A 34 1.33 -39.62 1.64
C LYS A 34 2.61 -40.39 1.89
N GLU A 35 2.91 -40.64 3.16
CA GLU A 35 3.98 -41.54 3.54
C GLU A 35 3.68 -42.84 2.79
N ASN A 36 4.60 -43.20 1.89
CA ASN A 36 4.61 -44.40 1.04
C ASN A 36 3.86 -44.31 -0.29
N ALA A 37 4.57 -43.84 -1.33
CA ALA A 37 4.68 -44.54 -2.63
C ALA A 37 5.61 -43.76 -3.57
N TYR A 38 6.93 -43.92 -3.42
CA TYR A 38 7.75 -43.90 -4.62
C TYR A 38 7.40 -45.20 -5.36
N SER A 39 6.60 -45.12 -6.42
CA SER A 39 6.36 -46.27 -7.29
C SER A 39 7.71 -46.66 -7.87
N THR A 40 8.20 -47.85 -7.51
CA THR A 40 9.37 -48.47 -8.12
C THR A 40 9.15 -48.46 -9.64
N THR A 41 9.87 -47.61 -10.36
CA THR A 41 9.76 -47.47 -11.81
C THR A 41 10.24 -48.76 -12.46
N ARG A 42 9.28 -49.62 -12.80
CA ARG A 42 9.56 -50.99 -13.24
C ARG A 42 9.73 -51.08 -14.76
N THR A 43 9.45 -50.01 -15.50
CA THR A 43 9.49 -49.98 -16.97
C THR A 43 9.82 -48.56 -17.48
N GLY A 44 10.49 -48.43 -18.63
CA GLY A 44 10.86 -47.13 -19.19
C GLY A 44 9.67 -46.20 -19.47
N GLU A 45 8.52 -46.76 -19.83
CA GLU A 45 7.28 -46.00 -20.05
C GLU A 45 6.75 -45.33 -18.76
N ASP A 46 6.96 -45.97 -17.60
CA ASP A 46 6.58 -45.41 -16.29
C ASP A 46 7.49 -44.24 -15.87
N VAL A 47 8.71 -44.19 -16.40
CA VAL A 47 9.60 -43.03 -16.20
C VAL A 47 9.08 -41.85 -17.01
N GLU A 48 8.71 -42.07 -18.27
CA GLU A 48 8.22 -41.01 -19.16
C GLU A 48 6.90 -40.40 -18.67
N THR A 49 5.98 -41.21 -18.16
CA THR A 49 4.72 -40.72 -17.56
C THR A 49 4.98 -39.87 -16.31
N GLN A 50 5.90 -40.29 -15.44
CA GLN A 50 6.26 -39.53 -14.23
C GLN A 50 6.97 -38.22 -14.57
N VAL A 51 7.82 -38.21 -15.60
CA VAL A 51 8.45 -36.97 -16.11
C VAL A 51 7.40 -36.03 -16.71
N ALA A 52 6.42 -36.56 -17.44
CA ALA A 52 5.30 -35.78 -17.96
C ALA A 52 4.44 -35.19 -16.82
N ASP A 53 4.14 -35.95 -15.77
CA ASP A 53 3.38 -35.47 -14.63
C ASP A 53 4.13 -34.41 -13.82
N LEU A 54 5.44 -34.61 -13.63
CA LEU A 54 6.29 -33.63 -12.95
C LEU A 54 6.37 -32.33 -13.74
N THR A 55 6.61 -32.41 -15.05
CA THR A 55 6.68 -31.22 -15.92
C THR A 55 5.35 -30.47 -15.95
N ASN A 56 4.22 -31.18 -16.07
CA ASN A 56 2.90 -30.57 -15.98
C ASN A 56 2.65 -29.90 -14.61
N THR A 57 3.06 -30.55 -13.52
CA THR A 57 2.95 -29.99 -12.17
C THR A 57 3.76 -28.71 -12.02
N ILE A 58 4.99 -28.68 -12.54
CA ILE A 58 5.85 -27.49 -12.51
C ILE A 58 5.23 -26.36 -13.33
N LEU A 59 4.74 -26.64 -14.54
CA LEU A 59 4.11 -25.64 -15.41
C LEU A 59 2.85 -25.06 -14.78
N GLN A 60 1.99 -25.90 -14.21
CA GLN A 60 0.77 -25.47 -13.52
C GLN A 60 1.10 -24.63 -12.28
N THR A 61 2.07 -25.07 -11.47
CA THR A 61 2.50 -24.34 -10.27
C THR A 61 3.10 -22.99 -10.63
N HIS A 62 3.91 -22.93 -11.68
CA HIS A 62 4.48 -21.69 -12.19
C HIS A 62 3.39 -20.74 -12.68
N ALA A 63 2.38 -21.23 -13.43
CA ALA A 63 1.27 -20.40 -13.90
C ALA A 63 0.44 -19.81 -12.75
N LEU A 64 0.19 -20.60 -11.69
CA LEU A 64 -0.58 -20.15 -10.51
C LEU A 64 0.22 -19.20 -9.59
N SER A 65 1.53 -19.42 -9.47
CA SER A 65 2.42 -18.62 -8.61
C SER A 65 2.92 -17.35 -9.29
N SER A 66 2.95 -17.33 -10.63
CA SER A 66 3.39 -16.18 -11.40
C SER A 66 2.40 -15.03 -11.23
N LYS A 67 2.89 -13.92 -10.69
CA LYS A 67 2.14 -12.67 -10.67
C LYS A 67 2.10 -12.15 -12.11
N PRO A 68 0.93 -11.76 -12.67
CA PRO A 68 0.94 -11.05 -13.93
C PRO A 68 1.86 -9.86 -13.76
N VAL A 69 2.89 -9.78 -14.60
CA VAL A 69 3.68 -8.55 -14.70
C VAL A 69 2.66 -7.51 -15.09
N ARG A 70 2.29 -6.65 -14.13
CA ARG A 70 1.47 -5.49 -14.40
C ARG A 70 2.25 -4.77 -15.48
N ASN A 71 1.77 -4.85 -16.73
CA ASN A 71 2.24 -3.97 -17.77
C ASN A 71 2.07 -2.61 -17.12
N ARG A 72 3.19 -1.98 -16.73
CA ARG A 72 3.15 -0.68 -16.09
C ARG A 72 2.51 0.14 -17.17
N ASN A 73 1.20 0.37 -17.06
CA ASN A 73 0.38 0.99 -18.08
C ASN A 73 1.25 2.09 -18.62
N THR A 74 1.81 1.88 -19.81
CA THR A 74 2.63 2.88 -20.46
C THR A 74 1.56 3.82 -20.95
N PHE A 75 1.09 4.62 -19.99
CA PHE A 75 -0.03 5.54 -19.99
C PHE A 75 -0.23 5.91 -21.44
N TYR A 76 -1.25 5.36 -22.15
CA TYR A 76 -1.26 5.32 -23.62
C TYR A 76 -0.91 6.71 -24.14
N VAL A 77 0.38 6.92 -24.46
CA VAL A 77 0.85 8.27 -24.73
C VAL A 77 0.41 8.46 -26.15
N ASN A 78 -0.62 9.30 -26.33
CA ASN A 78 -1.19 9.63 -27.62
C ASN A 78 -0.05 9.80 -28.65
N HIS A 79 -0.19 9.16 -29.82
CA HIS A 79 0.84 9.13 -30.85
C HIS A 79 1.38 10.54 -31.16
N ASP A 80 0.52 11.55 -31.19
CA ASP A 80 0.88 12.97 -31.37
C ASP A 80 1.85 13.49 -30.30
N ILE A 81 1.69 13.07 -29.05
CA ILE A 81 2.59 13.51 -27.98
C ILE A 81 3.97 12.87 -28.17
N LYS A 82 4.01 11.59 -28.58
CA LYS A 82 5.26 10.88 -28.88
C LYS A 82 6.03 11.55 -30.03
N THR A 83 5.35 11.92 -31.11
CA THR A 83 5.99 12.60 -32.26
C THR A 83 6.60 13.94 -31.82
N ILE A 84 5.86 14.74 -31.04
CA ILE A 84 6.39 16.01 -30.50
C ILE A 84 7.57 15.78 -29.54
N MET A 85 7.57 14.71 -28.73
CA MET A 85 8.70 14.36 -27.87
C MET A 85 9.96 14.01 -28.68
N ILE A 86 9.80 13.27 -29.78
CA ILE A 86 10.90 12.94 -30.69
C ILE A 86 11.47 14.23 -31.31
N GLU A 87 10.62 15.11 -31.83
CA GLU A 87 11.05 16.40 -32.39
C GLU A 87 11.78 17.26 -31.35
N ARG A 88 11.26 17.32 -30.12
CA ARG A 88 11.89 18.04 -29.01
C ARG A 88 13.27 17.48 -28.70
N ASN A 89 13.43 16.17 -28.71
CA ASN A 89 14.71 15.51 -28.47
C ASN A 89 15.72 15.81 -29.59
N ARG A 90 15.27 15.82 -30.86
CA ARG A 90 16.09 16.23 -32.01
C ARG A 90 16.56 17.68 -31.85
N ALA A 91 15.64 18.62 -31.58
CA ALA A 91 15.98 20.02 -31.37
C ALA A 91 16.94 20.24 -30.19
N ARG A 92 16.80 19.45 -29.11
CA ARG A 92 17.74 19.44 -27.99
C ARG A 92 19.12 18.96 -28.40
N LYS A 93 19.21 17.86 -29.15
CA LYS A 93 20.49 17.33 -29.66
C LYS A 93 21.19 18.37 -30.54
N THR A 94 20.46 19.01 -31.45
CA THR A 94 20.99 20.10 -32.29
C THR A 94 21.52 21.25 -31.44
N TRP A 95 20.75 21.73 -30.46
CA TRP A 95 21.19 22.81 -29.57
C TRP A 95 22.42 22.43 -28.73
N GLN A 96 22.47 21.20 -28.21
CA GLN A 96 23.63 20.71 -27.45
C GLN A 96 24.90 20.63 -28.30
N TYR A 97 24.77 20.29 -29.58
CA TYR A 97 25.87 20.23 -30.52
C TYR A 97 26.33 21.63 -30.96
N THR A 98 25.40 22.48 -31.38
CA THR A 98 25.75 23.81 -31.93
C THR A 98 26.07 24.84 -30.86
N ARG A 99 25.65 24.63 -29.60
CA ARG A 99 25.78 25.56 -28.47
C ARG A 99 25.33 26.99 -28.76
N ASN A 100 24.46 27.16 -29.77
CA ASN A 100 23.92 28.46 -30.12
C ASN A 100 23.06 28.99 -28.94
N PRO A 101 23.25 30.24 -28.50
CA PRO A 101 22.45 30.83 -27.43
C PRO A 101 20.96 30.94 -27.81
N ASN A 102 20.64 31.03 -29.10
CA ASN A 102 19.26 31.12 -29.57
C ASN A 102 18.58 29.74 -29.59
N LYS A 103 17.80 29.47 -28.55
CA LYS A 103 17.08 28.20 -28.31
C LYS A 103 15.62 28.23 -28.77
N ARG A 104 15.24 29.16 -29.66
CA ARG A 104 13.83 29.43 -30.04
C ARG A 104 13.08 28.19 -30.55
N ILE A 105 13.70 27.39 -31.41
CA ILE A 105 13.07 26.17 -31.97
C ILE A 105 12.73 25.18 -30.85
N LEU A 106 13.69 24.89 -29.99
CA LEU A 106 13.48 23.96 -28.87
C LEU A 106 12.43 24.49 -27.89
N ASN A 107 12.47 25.78 -27.55
CA ASN A 107 11.47 26.41 -26.67
C ASN A 107 10.06 26.33 -27.28
N ASN A 108 9.92 26.58 -28.58
CA ASN A 108 8.64 26.47 -29.29
C ASN A 108 8.08 25.04 -29.24
N ILE A 109 8.90 24.04 -29.55
CA ILE A 109 8.48 22.63 -29.51
C ILE A 109 8.15 22.22 -28.07
N GLN A 110 8.93 22.67 -27.09
CA GLN A 110 8.65 22.41 -25.66
C GLN A 110 7.32 23.05 -25.21
N ASN A 111 7.01 24.27 -25.67
CA ASN A 111 5.74 24.93 -25.39
C ASN A 111 4.57 24.19 -26.06
N ARG A 112 4.75 23.72 -27.30
CA ARG A 112 3.76 22.91 -28.00
C ARG A 112 3.51 21.58 -27.27
N LEU A 113 4.57 20.92 -26.79
CA LEU A 113 4.48 19.70 -26.00
C LEU A 113 3.71 19.93 -24.70
N ARG A 114 4.06 20.98 -23.94
CA ARG A 114 3.37 21.33 -22.69
C ARG A 114 1.88 21.56 -22.91
N ARG A 115 1.51 22.30 -23.97
CA ARG A 115 0.10 22.53 -24.33
C ARG A 115 -0.61 21.22 -24.66
N LYS A 116 -0.02 20.36 -25.49
CA LYS A 116 -0.64 19.09 -25.90
C LYS A 116 -0.79 18.10 -24.73
N ILE A 117 0.18 18.06 -23.81
CA ILE A 117 0.08 17.27 -22.57
C ILE A 117 -1.05 17.81 -21.70
N LYS A 118 -1.12 19.12 -21.49
CA LYS A 118 -2.19 19.75 -20.69
C LYS A 118 -3.57 19.42 -21.26
N THR A 119 -3.76 19.56 -22.58
CA THR A 119 -5.05 19.23 -23.22
C THR A 119 -5.40 17.76 -23.07
N PHE A 120 -4.41 16.87 -23.17
CA PHE A 120 -4.64 15.43 -23.01
C PHE A 120 -5.00 15.06 -21.57
N GLN A 121 -4.30 15.63 -20.59
CA GLN A 121 -4.61 15.43 -19.17
C GLN A 121 -5.99 15.99 -18.80
N ASN A 122 -6.35 17.16 -19.33
CA ASN A 122 -7.69 17.71 -19.14
C ASN A 122 -8.76 16.79 -19.69
N LYS A 123 -8.56 16.22 -20.88
CA LYS A 123 -9.51 15.27 -21.46
C LYS A 123 -9.68 14.02 -20.59
N ILE A 124 -8.57 13.45 -20.12
CA ILE A 124 -8.64 12.30 -19.20
C ILE A 124 -9.39 12.68 -17.93
N TRP A 125 -9.13 13.87 -17.39
CA TRP A 125 -9.82 14.35 -16.20
C TRP A 125 -11.32 14.58 -16.43
N GLU A 126 -11.70 15.09 -17.60
CA GLU A 126 -13.10 15.22 -18.02
C GLU A 126 -13.76 13.84 -18.13
N ASP A 127 -13.11 12.89 -18.82
CA ASP A 127 -13.58 11.52 -18.97
C ASP A 127 -13.73 10.84 -17.58
N ASP A 128 -12.75 11.04 -16.68
CA ASP A 128 -12.77 10.53 -15.31
C ASP A 128 -13.95 11.10 -14.53
N ILE A 129 -14.20 12.41 -14.60
CA ILE A 129 -15.36 13.05 -13.94
C ILE A 129 -16.68 12.49 -14.48
N HIS A 130 -16.78 12.31 -15.79
CA HIS A 130 -17.99 11.76 -16.42
C HIS A 130 -18.23 10.28 -16.09
N SER A 131 -17.17 9.56 -15.72
CA SER A 131 -17.27 8.14 -15.31
C SER A 131 -17.68 7.95 -13.85
N LEU A 132 -17.75 9.01 -13.04
CA LEU A 132 -18.09 8.91 -11.62
C LEU A 132 -19.55 8.53 -11.42
N ASP A 133 -19.76 7.53 -10.57
CA ASP A 133 -21.07 7.06 -10.15
C ASP A 133 -21.20 7.17 -8.60
N PRO A 134 -22.33 7.67 -8.07
CA PRO A 134 -22.61 7.62 -6.63
C PRO A 134 -22.79 6.20 -6.06
N ASP A 135 -23.24 5.23 -6.86
CA ASP A 135 -23.62 3.90 -6.37
C ASP A 135 -22.42 2.93 -6.24
N ASP A 136 -21.38 3.12 -7.04
CA ASP A 136 -20.16 2.28 -7.03
C ASP A 136 -19.07 2.77 -6.05
N GLY A 137 -19.31 3.91 -5.38
CA GLY A 137 -18.38 4.55 -4.44
C GLY A 137 -17.20 5.30 -5.10
N SER A 138 -17.14 5.37 -6.43
CA SER A 138 -16.10 6.11 -7.17
C SER A 138 -16.14 7.60 -6.86
N LEU A 139 -17.33 8.19 -6.75
CA LEU A 139 -17.52 9.60 -6.37
C LEU A 139 -16.92 9.91 -5.00
N TRP A 140 -17.14 9.04 -4.01
CA TRP A 140 -16.58 9.20 -2.66
C TRP A 140 -15.06 9.08 -2.65
N ASN A 141 -14.52 8.10 -3.39
CA ASN A 141 -13.08 7.92 -3.53
C ASN A 141 -12.42 9.16 -4.16
N MET A 142 -12.99 9.69 -5.25
CA MET A 142 -12.53 10.92 -5.90
C MET A 142 -12.58 12.11 -4.94
N SER A 143 -13.70 12.30 -4.22
CA SER A 143 -13.85 13.37 -3.21
C SER A 143 -12.80 13.27 -2.10
N LYS A 144 -12.54 12.05 -1.62
CA LYS A 144 -11.50 11.78 -0.63
C LYS A 144 -10.10 12.10 -1.16
N GLU A 145 -9.79 11.73 -2.40
CA GLU A 145 -8.52 12.06 -3.04
C GLU A 145 -8.31 13.57 -3.19
N LEU A 146 -9.34 14.31 -3.62
CA LEU A 146 -9.29 15.76 -3.75
C LEU A 146 -9.10 16.48 -2.40
N ARG A 147 -9.71 15.94 -1.33
CA ARG A 147 -9.55 16.48 0.03
C ARG A 147 -8.19 16.15 0.64
N ASN A 148 -7.62 14.99 0.28
CA ASN A 148 -6.34 14.54 0.81
C ASN A 148 -5.19 15.39 0.26
N LYS A 149 -4.85 16.44 1.01
CA LYS A 149 -3.60 17.18 0.77
C LYS A 149 -2.44 16.26 1.08
N LYS A 150 -1.66 15.91 0.05
CA LYS A 150 -0.38 15.21 0.24
C LYS A 150 0.54 16.16 1.02
N THR A 151 0.84 15.83 2.26
CA THR A 151 1.89 16.51 3.01
C THR A 151 3.21 16.21 2.29
N PRO A 152 3.98 17.23 1.88
CA PRO A 152 5.28 16.97 1.31
C PRO A 152 6.15 16.32 2.39
N VAL A 153 6.95 15.34 1.98
CA VAL A 153 7.99 14.81 2.86
C VAL A 153 9.03 15.91 3.00
N TYR A 154 9.07 16.57 4.16
CA TYR A 154 10.07 17.60 4.44
C TYR A 154 11.44 16.96 4.67
N ALA A 155 12.49 17.69 4.32
CA ALA A 155 13.84 17.25 4.63
C ALA A 155 14.05 17.24 6.16
N LEU A 156 14.88 16.31 6.64
CA LEU A 156 15.24 16.25 8.05
C LEU A 156 16.10 17.47 8.38
N ASN A 157 15.68 18.26 9.36
CA ASN A 157 16.42 19.43 9.82
C ASN A 157 17.12 19.10 11.12
N GLY A 158 18.44 19.15 11.11
CA GLY A 158 19.29 19.09 12.29
C GLY A 158 19.65 20.48 12.82
N ARG A 159 20.54 20.51 13.81
CA ARG A 159 21.04 21.77 14.42
C ARG A 159 21.74 22.68 13.42
N ALA A 160 22.42 22.12 12.43
CA ALA A 160 23.17 22.86 11.42
C ALA A 160 22.37 23.15 10.13
N GLY A 161 21.09 22.80 10.09
CA GLY A 161 20.24 22.92 8.90
C GLY A 161 19.80 21.57 8.33
N ILE A 162 19.53 21.52 7.03
CA ILE A 162 19.03 20.31 6.35
C ILE A 162 20.12 19.23 6.36
N ALA A 163 19.79 18.05 6.89
CA ALA A 163 20.64 16.87 6.90
C ALA A 163 20.69 16.22 5.52
N ASN A 164 21.83 16.33 4.84
CA ASN A 164 22.03 15.83 3.48
C ASN A 164 22.76 14.49 3.48
N THR A 165 23.75 14.33 4.36
CA THR A 165 24.52 13.08 4.48
C THR A 165 23.79 12.06 5.36
N ASP A 166 24.09 10.78 5.18
CA ASP A 166 23.42 9.72 5.95
C ASP A 166 23.83 9.74 7.43
N SER A 167 25.08 10.15 7.73
CA SER A 167 25.52 10.39 9.10
C SER A 167 24.76 11.54 9.75
N GLU A 168 24.59 12.67 9.05
CA GLU A 168 23.77 13.79 9.55
C GLU A 168 22.33 13.36 9.84
N LYS A 169 21.72 12.57 8.95
CA LYS A 169 20.35 12.07 9.16
C LYS A 169 20.27 11.15 10.37
N ALA A 170 21.24 10.26 10.54
CA ALA A 170 21.30 9.35 11.69
C ALA A 170 21.39 10.13 13.01
N GLU A 171 22.25 11.15 13.06
CA GLU A 171 22.38 12.03 14.22
C GLU A 171 21.09 12.79 14.53
N VAL A 172 20.43 13.35 13.50
CA VAL A 172 19.14 14.05 13.69
C VAL A 172 18.07 13.13 14.26
N LEU A 173 18.00 11.89 13.77
CA LEU A 173 17.07 10.88 14.30
C LEU A 173 17.44 10.49 15.74
N ALA A 174 18.73 10.27 16.03
CA ALA A 174 19.20 9.93 17.36
C ALA A 174 18.84 11.03 18.38
N CYS A 175 19.14 12.30 18.08
CA CYS A 175 18.77 13.43 18.92
C CYS A 175 17.25 13.55 19.10
N SER A 176 16.47 13.35 18.04
CA SER A 176 15.00 13.40 18.13
C SER A 176 14.46 12.30 19.04
N LEU A 177 15.00 11.08 18.95
CA LEU A 177 14.58 9.96 19.78
C LEU A 177 15.01 10.16 21.23
N GLU A 178 16.25 10.58 21.47
CA GLU A 178 16.76 10.94 22.80
C GLU A 178 15.82 11.93 23.50
N SER A 179 15.44 13.01 22.81
CA SER A 179 14.50 14.01 23.35
C SER A 179 13.10 13.44 23.64
N GLN A 180 12.64 12.44 22.89
CA GLN A 180 11.33 11.81 23.13
C GLN A 180 11.35 10.84 24.32
N PHE A 181 12.49 10.22 24.59
CA PHE A 181 12.66 9.27 25.69
C PHE A 181 13.16 9.92 26.98
N GLN A 182 13.35 11.23 27.00
CA GLN A 182 13.69 11.95 28.22
C GLN A 182 12.46 12.00 29.13
N GLU A 183 12.65 11.68 30.42
CA GLU A 183 11.59 11.75 31.42
C GLU A 183 11.01 13.18 31.46
N ASN A 184 9.74 13.31 31.12
CA ASN A 184 9.04 14.56 31.38
C ASN A 184 8.93 14.72 32.90
N ASN A 185 9.51 15.78 33.45
CA ASN A 185 9.24 16.25 34.81
C ASN A 185 7.80 16.76 34.91
N ILE A 186 6.84 15.86 34.77
CA ILE A 186 5.45 16.12 35.10
C ILE A 186 5.38 16.03 36.62
N THR A 187 5.66 17.13 37.32
CA THR A 187 5.30 17.25 38.73
C THR A 187 3.78 17.14 38.82
N ASN A 188 3.27 15.92 38.97
CA ASN A 188 1.86 15.70 39.20
C ASN A 188 1.57 16.21 40.61
N HIS A 189 0.78 17.29 40.68
CA HIS A 189 0.35 17.88 41.95
C HIS A 189 -0.55 16.93 42.78
N THR A 190 -0.72 15.68 42.36
CA THR A 190 -1.40 14.60 43.06
C THR A 190 -0.46 13.58 43.70
N ASP A 191 0.84 13.58 43.36
CA ASP A 191 1.77 12.55 43.84
C ASP A 191 1.95 12.62 45.36
N HIS A 192 2.00 13.83 45.93
CA HIS A 192 2.05 14.03 47.37
C HIS A 192 0.74 13.62 48.08
N VAL A 193 -0.41 13.73 47.40
CA VAL A 193 -1.71 13.30 47.93
C VAL A 193 -1.79 11.77 47.93
N ILE A 194 -1.35 11.13 46.85
CA ILE A 194 -1.32 9.67 46.72
C ILE A 194 -0.34 9.07 47.73
N ASN A 195 0.87 9.62 47.85
CA ASN A 195 1.85 9.16 48.84
C ASN A 195 1.30 9.27 50.26
N ARG A 196 0.63 10.38 50.60
CA ARG A 196 -0.01 10.56 51.91
C ARG A 196 -1.15 9.57 52.16
N ILE A 197 -1.95 9.27 51.14
CA ILE A 197 -3.02 8.27 51.23
C ILE A 197 -2.41 6.88 51.48
N VAL A 198 -1.38 6.52 50.71
CA VAL A 198 -0.69 5.23 50.82
C VAL A 198 -0.03 5.07 52.20
N GLU A 199 0.65 6.10 52.71
CA GLU A 199 1.21 6.11 54.07
C GLU A 199 0.11 5.92 55.13
N ASN A 200 -1.04 6.60 55.00
CA ASN A 200 -2.17 6.41 55.90
C ASN A 200 -2.78 5.00 55.82
N TYR A 201 -2.75 4.33 54.66
CA TYR A 201 -3.21 2.95 54.53
C TYR A 201 -2.30 1.98 55.27
N PHE A 202 -0.97 2.15 55.16
CA PHE A 202 -0.01 1.26 55.84
C PHE A 202 0.09 1.50 57.35
N LEU A 203 -0.23 2.70 57.83
CA LEU A 203 -0.26 3.00 59.26
C LEU A 203 -1.57 2.55 59.96
N ASN A 204 -2.61 2.21 59.19
CA ASN A 204 -3.91 1.77 59.71
C ASN A 204 -4.10 0.25 59.57
N GLU A 205 -3.18 -0.55 60.11
CA GLU A 205 -3.33 -2.02 60.21
C GLU A 205 -4.32 -2.48 61.31
N ASN A 206 -5.36 -1.71 61.62
CA ASN A 206 -6.36 -2.11 62.63
C ASN A 206 -7.79 -1.76 62.22
N ASN A 207 -8.29 -2.33 61.12
CA ASN A 207 -9.71 -2.69 61.01
C ASN A 207 -10.01 -3.62 59.82
N PHE A 208 -9.61 -4.89 59.93
CA PHE A 208 -10.12 -5.95 59.05
C PHE A 208 -11.41 -6.51 59.66
N ASP A 209 -12.54 -5.81 59.51
CA ASP A 209 -13.87 -6.41 59.76
C ASP A 209 -15.03 -5.56 59.19
N ALA A 210 -14.89 -5.08 57.94
CA ALA A 210 -16.02 -4.51 57.22
C ALA A 210 -16.57 -5.52 56.19
N PRO A 211 -17.86 -5.90 56.21
CA PRO A 211 -18.42 -6.86 55.27
C PRO A 211 -18.39 -6.32 53.84
N LEU A 212 -17.98 -7.16 52.88
CA LEU A 212 -17.95 -6.83 51.46
C LEU A 212 -19.36 -6.42 50.96
N PRO A 213 -19.47 -5.37 50.12
CA PRO A 213 -20.75 -4.95 49.58
C PRO A 213 -21.31 -6.00 48.59
N PRO A 214 -22.65 -6.18 48.53
CA PRO A 214 -23.24 -7.25 47.74
C PRO A 214 -23.16 -6.96 46.22
N PRO A 215 -23.17 -8.00 45.37
CA PRO A 215 -22.99 -7.84 43.94
C PRO A 215 -24.24 -7.21 43.29
N CYS A 216 -24.03 -6.20 42.45
CA CYS A 216 -25.10 -5.55 41.71
C CYS A 216 -25.81 -6.54 40.76
N LEU A 217 -27.13 -6.66 40.86
CA LEU A 217 -27.94 -7.47 39.93
C LEU A 217 -27.91 -6.86 38.53
N ARG A 218 -27.56 -7.70 37.54
CA ARG A 218 -27.54 -7.39 36.11
C ARG A 218 -28.98 -7.13 35.66
N ARG A 219 -29.28 -5.91 35.18
CA ARG A 219 -30.57 -5.61 34.53
C ARG A 219 -30.70 -6.47 33.26
N SER A 220 -31.79 -7.21 33.18
CA SER A 220 -32.34 -7.84 31.98
C SER A 220 -32.87 -6.79 31.02
#